data_AF-A0A453LL42-F1
#
_entry.id   AF-A0A453LL42-F1
#
_cell.length_a   1.000
_cell.length_b   1.000
_cell.length_c   1.000
_cell.angle_alpha   90.00
_cell.angle_beta   90.00
_cell.angle_gamma   90.00
#
_symmetry.space_group_name_H-M   'P 1'
#
loop_
_entity.id
_entity.type
_entity.pdbx_description
1 polymer ?
#
loop_
_entity_poly.entity_id
_entity_poly.type
_entity_poly.pdbx_seq_one_letter_code
_entity_poly.pdbx_strand_id
1 'polypeptide(L)'
;MRVLTSFASGRATSLVVDSGGGSTVVSAVHDGYVLQKSVATSPIGGEFLTDCMMKSLESKGVVIRPRYSFKKKEVSPGDYKVVDLDFPNTTDSYRLYHMRAIASDIKETVCRVPDTPFDEVAYANVPTTSYELPDGQTIEVGAARFKIPDILFNPFLSQTIPGIDGFGDSTSIRGLPRMVLESVNRCDVDIRKELLSSILLSGGSSSILQLKDRLEKEVLEESPQNARVKVLASGNSTERRFSVWIGGSILASLGSFQQMWFSKAEYEEHGVSYIQRKCP
;
A
#
# COMPACT_ATOMS: atom_id res chain seq x y z
N MET A 1 9.23 10.88 6.58
CA MET A 1 8.78 10.24 5.32
C MET A 1 7.73 11.07 4.59
N ARG A 2 6.59 11.41 5.22
CA ARG A 2 5.48 12.11 4.54
C ARG A 2 5.82 13.51 3.98
N VAL A 3 6.62 14.28 4.71
CA VAL A 3 7.20 15.55 4.21
C VAL A 3 7.96 15.34 2.89
N LEU A 4 8.77 14.28 2.82
CA LEU A 4 9.59 13.96 1.65
C LEU A 4 8.70 13.62 0.44
N THR A 5 7.62 12.87 0.63
CA THR A 5 6.64 12.61 -0.44
C THR A 5 6.01 13.89 -0.97
N SER A 6 5.69 14.86 -0.08
CA SER A 6 5.19 16.18 -0.49
C SER A 6 6.23 16.93 -1.31
N PHE A 7 7.50 16.95 -0.88
CA PHE A 7 8.60 17.56 -1.63
C PHE A 7 8.86 16.90 -2.98
N ALA A 8 8.77 15.56 -3.07
CA ALA A 8 8.91 14.83 -4.33
C ALA A 8 7.85 15.25 -5.37
N SER A 9 6.68 15.70 -4.90
CA SER A 9 5.61 16.24 -5.76
C SER A 9 5.68 17.75 -5.99
N GLY A 10 6.66 18.44 -5.40
CA GLY A 10 6.81 19.90 -5.48
C GLY A 10 5.74 20.69 -4.73
N ARG A 11 5.17 20.13 -3.65
CA ARG A 11 4.07 20.76 -2.89
C ARG A 11 4.47 21.01 -1.45
N ALA A 12 4.29 22.25 -0.98
CA ALA A 12 4.51 22.62 0.41
C ALA A 12 3.32 22.22 1.31
N THR A 13 2.09 22.31 0.78
CA THR A 13 0.86 21.91 1.45
C THR A 13 0.17 20.81 0.67
N SER A 14 -0.11 19.69 1.33
CA SER A 14 -0.79 18.53 0.73
C SER A 14 -1.29 17.55 1.79
N LEU A 15 -2.27 16.73 1.46
CA LEU A 15 -2.63 15.56 2.27
C LEU A 15 -1.92 14.33 1.70
N VAL A 16 -0.98 13.74 2.42
CA VAL A 16 -0.25 12.56 1.95
C VAL A 16 -0.94 11.29 2.44
N VAL A 17 -1.30 10.42 1.50
CA VAL A 17 -1.80 9.06 1.69
C VAL A 17 -0.71 8.09 1.23
N ASP A 18 0.01 7.52 2.18
CA ASP A 18 1.11 6.57 1.93
C ASP A 18 0.64 5.14 2.25
N SER A 19 0.36 4.35 1.23
CA SER A 19 -0.04 2.94 1.35
C SER A 19 1.14 2.03 1.01
N GLY A 20 1.90 1.69 2.05
CA GLY A 20 3.12 0.88 1.97
C GLY A 20 2.86 -0.62 2.09
N GLY A 21 3.92 -1.37 2.40
CA GLY A 21 3.86 -2.82 2.65
C GLY A 21 3.19 -3.16 3.98
N GLY A 22 3.72 -2.65 5.09
CA GLY A 22 3.22 -3.00 6.44
C GLY A 22 2.06 -2.15 6.97
N SER A 23 1.77 -1.00 6.35
CA SER A 23 0.72 -0.08 6.85
C SER A 23 0.29 0.92 5.80
N THR A 24 -0.86 1.53 6.02
CA THR A 24 -1.31 2.74 5.31
C THR A 24 -1.39 3.91 6.29
N VAL A 25 -0.84 5.06 5.91
CA VAL A 25 -0.84 6.26 6.75
C VAL A 25 -1.32 7.48 5.97
N VAL A 26 -2.18 8.27 6.60
CA VAL A 26 -2.61 9.57 6.11
C VAL A 26 -2.08 10.67 7.03
N SER A 27 -1.58 11.76 6.44
CA SER A 27 -1.13 12.93 7.21
C SER A 27 -1.19 14.19 6.36
N ALA A 28 -1.61 15.30 6.97
CA ALA A 28 -1.50 16.61 6.37
C ALA A 28 -0.07 17.16 6.52
N VAL A 29 0.46 17.65 5.40
CA VAL A 29 1.66 18.48 5.32
C VAL A 29 1.19 19.90 5.04
N HIS A 30 1.68 20.86 5.80
CA HIS A 30 1.40 22.28 5.63
C HIS A 30 2.70 23.06 5.75
N ASP A 31 3.01 23.89 4.75
CA ASP A 31 4.25 24.65 4.65
C ASP A 31 5.52 23.83 4.88
N GLY A 32 5.51 22.57 4.41
CA GLY A 32 6.64 21.64 4.55
C GLY A 32 6.72 20.90 5.89
N TYR A 33 5.77 21.11 6.81
CA TYR A 33 5.72 20.43 8.11
C TYR A 33 4.55 19.45 8.20
N VAL A 34 4.76 18.30 8.84
CA VAL A 34 3.66 17.37 9.13
C VAL A 34 2.88 17.85 10.33
N LEU A 35 1.57 17.98 10.18
CA LEU A 35 0.65 18.27 11.27
C LEU A 35 0.42 16.98 12.07
N GLN A 36 1.12 16.82 13.20
CA GLN A 36 1.07 15.57 14.00
C GLN A 36 -0.36 15.18 14.41
N LYS A 37 -1.22 16.17 14.73
CA LYS A 37 -2.64 15.95 15.06
C LYS A 37 -3.42 15.27 13.94
N SER A 38 -3.01 15.46 12.67
CA SER A 38 -3.70 14.91 11.50
C SER A 38 -3.37 13.44 11.23
N VAL A 39 -2.32 12.88 11.84
CA VAL A 39 -1.84 11.53 11.47
C VAL A 39 -2.88 10.46 11.80
N ALA A 40 -3.29 9.70 10.78
CA ALA A 40 -4.17 8.54 10.88
C ALA A 40 -3.45 7.31 10.29
N THR A 41 -3.35 6.22 11.06
CA THR A 41 -2.60 5.01 10.68
C THR A 41 -3.53 3.80 10.66
N SER A 42 -3.36 2.94 9.66
CA SER A 42 -4.01 1.65 9.54
C SER A 42 -2.95 0.56 9.36
N PRO A 43 -3.07 -0.60 10.03
CA PRO A 43 -2.16 -1.73 9.83
C PRO A 43 -2.38 -2.44 8.48
N ILE A 44 -3.39 -2.01 7.70
CA ILE A 44 -3.65 -2.55 6.37
C ILE A 44 -2.66 -1.94 5.39
N GLY A 45 -1.70 -2.75 4.95
CA GLY A 45 -0.79 -2.45 3.86
C GLY A 45 -0.74 -3.57 2.83
N GLY A 46 0.18 -3.45 1.87
CA GLY A 46 0.35 -4.40 0.78
C GLY A 46 0.69 -5.82 1.22
N GLU A 47 1.40 -6.00 2.33
CA GLU A 47 1.72 -7.33 2.89
C GLU A 47 0.49 -8.03 3.42
N PHE A 48 -0.39 -7.31 4.13
CA PHE A 48 -1.66 -7.86 4.59
C PHE A 48 -2.55 -8.27 3.41
N LEU A 49 -2.63 -7.43 2.37
CA LEU A 49 -3.37 -7.78 1.15
C LEU A 49 -2.78 -9.00 0.44
N THR A 50 -1.45 -9.16 0.47
CA THR A 50 -0.77 -10.36 -0.05
C THR A 50 -1.14 -11.60 0.76
N ASP A 51 -1.20 -11.51 2.09
CA ASP A 51 -1.61 -12.63 2.94
C ASP A 51 -3.09 -13.00 2.69
N CYS A 52 -3.98 -12.00 2.53
CA CYS A 52 -5.36 -12.23 2.11
C CYS A 52 -5.46 -12.94 0.75
N MET A 53 -4.62 -12.57 -0.22
CA MET A 53 -4.56 -13.24 -1.53
C MET A 53 -4.13 -14.69 -1.39
N MET A 54 -3.05 -14.94 -0.64
CA MET A 54 -2.55 -16.29 -0.39
C MET A 54 -3.62 -17.17 0.26
N LYS A 55 -4.29 -16.68 1.30
CA LYS A 55 -5.39 -17.40 1.98
C LYS A 55 -6.60 -17.63 1.08
N SER A 56 -6.99 -16.67 0.27
CA SER A 56 -8.08 -16.84 -0.69
C SER A 56 -7.77 -17.85 -1.79
N LEU A 57 -6.50 -18.04 -2.15
CA LEU A 57 -6.06 -19.06 -3.11
C LEU A 57 -6.02 -20.44 -2.45
N GLU A 58 -5.45 -20.53 -1.24
CA GLU A 58 -5.44 -21.76 -0.43
C GLU A 58 -6.85 -22.31 -0.21
N SER A 59 -7.83 -21.46 0.11
CA SER A 59 -9.22 -21.87 0.32
C SER A 59 -9.90 -22.44 -0.93
N LYS A 60 -9.35 -22.18 -2.12
CA LYS A 60 -9.80 -22.73 -3.40
C LYS A 60 -9.00 -23.96 -3.85
N GLY A 61 -8.12 -24.48 -2.99
CA GLY A 61 -7.27 -25.63 -3.30
C GLY A 61 -6.06 -25.29 -4.18
N VAL A 62 -5.73 -24.01 -4.36
CA VAL A 62 -4.52 -23.60 -5.07
C VAL A 62 -3.31 -23.73 -4.14
N VAL A 63 -2.28 -24.45 -4.59
CA VAL A 63 -1.04 -24.63 -3.86
C VAL A 63 0.04 -23.71 -4.44
N ILE A 64 0.44 -22.68 -3.70
CA ILE A 64 1.53 -21.80 -4.12
C ILE A 64 2.86 -22.47 -3.83
N ARG A 65 3.57 -22.85 -4.90
CA ARG A 65 4.86 -23.53 -4.81
C ARG A 65 6.02 -22.54 -4.97
N PRO A 66 6.92 -22.40 -3.97
CA PRO A 66 8.10 -21.55 -4.11
C PRO A 66 8.98 -21.97 -5.29
N ARG A 67 9.56 -21.00 -6.01
CA ARG A 67 10.39 -21.25 -7.21
C ARG A 67 11.57 -22.19 -6.96
N TYR A 68 12.13 -22.17 -5.76
CA TYR A 68 13.25 -23.05 -5.41
C TYR A 68 12.82 -24.51 -5.16
N SER A 69 11.53 -24.77 -4.91
CA SER A 69 11.03 -26.10 -4.51
C SER A 69 10.83 -27.08 -5.65
N PHE A 70 11.11 -26.67 -6.89
CA PHE A 70 10.98 -27.53 -8.07
C PHE A 70 11.91 -27.07 -9.20
N LYS A 71 12.07 -27.94 -10.20
CA LYS A 71 12.69 -27.62 -11.50
C LYS A 71 11.83 -28.11 -12.65
N LYS A 72 11.83 -27.37 -13.76
CA LYS A 72 11.27 -27.86 -15.03
C LYS A 72 12.34 -28.72 -15.70
N LYS A 73 12.04 -30.02 -15.90
CA LYS A 73 12.91 -30.97 -16.60
C LYS A 73 12.24 -31.34 -17.92
N GLU A 74 12.95 -31.17 -19.02
CA GLU A 74 12.51 -31.64 -20.34
C GLU A 74 12.52 -33.17 -20.38
N VAL A 75 11.38 -33.77 -20.74
CA VAL A 75 11.20 -35.23 -20.83
C VAL A 75 11.20 -35.68 -22.30
N SER A 76 10.61 -34.88 -23.17
CA SER A 76 10.63 -34.99 -24.64
C SER A 76 10.83 -33.59 -25.24
N PRO A 77 11.28 -33.47 -26.51
CA PRO A 77 11.45 -32.17 -27.15
C PRO A 77 10.17 -31.32 -27.06
N GLY A 78 10.21 -30.25 -26.25
CA GLY A 78 9.08 -29.36 -26.01
C GLY A 78 8.14 -29.75 -24.85
N ASP A 79 8.28 -30.94 -24.25
CA ASP A 79 7.50 -31.38 -23.10
C ASP A 79 8.30 -31.25 -21.79
N TYR A 80 7.85 -30.36 -20.92
CA TYR A 80 8.47 -30.10 -19.63
C TYR A 80 7.64 -30.69 -18.50
N LYS A 81 8.30 -31.40 -17.57
CA LYS A 81 7.69 -31.87 -16.34
C LYS A 81 8.29 -31.16 -15.13
N VAL A 82 7.42 -30.73 -14.22
CA VAL A 82 7.83 -30.20 -12.92
C VAL A 82 8.29 -31.34 -12.04
N VAL A 83 9.52 -31.23 -11.53
CA VAL A 83 10.13 -32.20 -10.61
C VAL A 83 10.43 -31.49 -9.31
N ASP A 84 9.88 -32.02 -8.22
CA ASP A 84 10.05 -31.48 -6.88
C ASP A 84 11.50 -31.62 -6.43
N LEU A 85 11.99 -30.58 -5.75
CA LEU A 85 13.32 -30.55 -5.17
C LEU A 85 13.16 -30.47 -3.65
N ASP A 86 13.78 -31.41 -2.94
CA ASP A 86 13.78 -31.40 -1.50
C ASP A 86 14.95 -30.57 -0.95
N PHE A 87 14.63 -29.71 0.00
CA PHE A 87 15.58 -28.84 0.70
C PHE A 87 15.25 -28.88 2.19
N PRO A 88 15.64 -29.95 2.90
CA PRO A 88 15.16 -30.24 4.25
C PRO A 88 15.55 -29.19 5.29
N ASN A 89 16.61 -28.42 5.06
CA ASN A 89 17.08 -27.36 5.95
C ASN A 89 16.46 -25.99 5.66
N THR A 90 15.39 -25.92 4.85
CA THR A 90 14.73 -24.66 4.54
C THR A 90 13.85 -24.21 5.69
N THR A 91 14.15 -23.04 6.26
CA THR A 91 13.35 -22.42 7.31
C THR A 91 11.95 -22.01 6.81
N ASP A 92 10.95 -22.03 7.69
CA ASP A 92 9.59 -21.59 7.37
C ASP A 92 9.49 -20.14 6.93
N SER A 93 10.31 -19.25 7.50
CA SER A 93 10.37 -17.83 7.12
C SER A 93 10.82 -17.65 5.67
N TYR A 94 11.83 -18.39 5.22
CA TYR A 94 12.30 -18.38 3.84
C TYR A 94 11.24 -18.92 2.87
N ARG A 95 10.56 -20.01 3.25
CA ARG A 95 9.44 -20.58 2.48
C ARG A 95 8.32 -19.56 2.31
N LEU A 96 7.88 -18.96 3.42
CA LEU A 96 6.82 -17.97 3.46
C LEU A 96 7.18 -16.71 2.65
N TYR A 97 8.43 -16.25 2.72
CA TYR A 97 8.91 -15.13 1.91
C TYR A 97 8.72 -15.38 0.40
N HIS A 98 9.11 -16.56 -0.09
CA HIS A 98 8.95 -16.90 -1.50
C HIS A 98 7.48 -17.12 -1.90
N MET A 99 6.65 -17.68 -1.02
CA MET A 99 5.21 -17.79 -1.26
C MET A 99 4.56 -16.41 -1.36
N ARG A 100 4.88 -15.50 -0.44
CA ARG A 100 4.41 -14.11 -0.46
C ARG A 100 4.87 -13.35 -1.69
N ALA A 101 6.09 -13.60 -2.17
CA ALA A 101 6.57 -12.99 -3.41
C ALA A 101 5.68 -13.36 -4.61
N ILE A 102 5.28 -14.64 -4.73
CA ILE A 102 4.37 -15.11 -5.77
C ILE A 102 2.97 -14.52 -5.57
N ALA A 103 2.44 -14.54 -4.35
CA ALA A 103 1.13 -13.96 -4.06
C ALA A 103 1.07 -12.44 -4.29
N SER A 104 2.17 -11.71 -4.04
CA SER A 104 2.26 -10.28 -4.35
C SER A 104 2.26 -10.05 -5.86
N ASP A 105 2.98 -10.87 -6.63
CA ASP A 105 2.99 -10.79 -8.10
C ASP A 105 1.61 -11.08 -8.70
N ILE A 106 0.90 -12.09 -8.18
CA ILE A 106 -0.50 -12.36 -8.55
C ILE A 106 -1.35 -11.12 -8.26
N LYS A 107 -1.31 -10.60 -7.03
CA LYS A 107 -2.05 -9.40 -6.62
C LYS A 107 -1.75 -8.22 -7.54
N GLU A 108 -0.49 -7.92 -7.79
CA GLU A 108 -0.07 -6.79 -8.63
C GLU A 108 -0.51 -6.95 -10.11
N THR A 109 -0.63 -8.20 -10.58
CA THR A 109 -1.01 -8.50 -11.96
C THR A 109 -2.52 -8.52 -12.18
N VAL A 110 -3.29 -9.09 -11.25
CA VAL A 110 -4.72 -9.40 -11.48
C VAL A 110 -5.68 -8.47 -10.73
N CYS A 111 -5.23 -7.83 -9.64
CA CYS A 111 -6.12 -7.06 -8.80
C CYS A 111 -6.43 -5.67 -9.35
N ARG A 112 -7.67 -5.25 -9.10
CA ARG A 112 -8.18 -3.92 -9.42
C ARG A 112 -9.21 -3.53 -8.37
N VAL A 113 -9.17 -2.29 -7.90
CA VAL A 113 -10.19 -1.76 -6.99
C VAL A 113 -11.53 -1.66 -7.74
N PRO A 114 -12.66 -2.12 -7.15
CA PRO A 114 -13.95 -2.01 -7.81
C PRO A 114 -14.43 -0.53 -7.87
N ASP A 115 -15.27 -0.18 -8.84
CA ASP A 115 -15.77 1.21 -9.01
C ASP A 115 -16.80 1.63 -7.93
N THR A 116 -17.36 0.63 -7.25
CA THR A 116 -18.34 0.74 -6.16
C THR A 116 -17.96 -0.25 -5.06
N PRO A 117 -18.48 -0.09 -3.83
CA PRO A 117 -18.24 -1.04 -2.75
C PRO A 117 -18.42 -2.49 -3.21
N PHE A 118 -17.49 -3.36 -2.82
CA PHE A 118 -17.52 -4.75 -3.23
C PHE A 118 -18.80 -5.43 -2.72
N ASP A 119 -19.52 -6.05 -3.64
CA ASP A 119 -20.72 -6.84 -3.36
C ASP A 119 -20.53 -8.27 -3.87
N GLU A 120 -20.71 -9.25 -2.98
CA GLU A 120 -20.40 -10.65 -3.30
C GLU A 120 -21.32 -11.21 -4.38
N VAL A 121 -22.56 -10.75 -4.46
CA VAL A 121 -23.55 -11.20 -5.46
C VAL A 121 -23.23 -10.60 -6.83
N ALA A 122 -22.94 -9.30 -6.89
CA ALA A 122 -22.60 -8.60 -8.13
C ALA A 122 -21.30 -9.13 -8.76
N TYR A 123 -20.32 -9.51 -7.93
CA TYR A 123 -19.02 -10.01 -8.38
C TYR A 123 -18.93 -11.54 -8.47
N ALA A 124 -19.99 -12.28 -8.11
CA ALA A 124 -20.02 -13.74 -8.17
C ALA A 124 -19.70 -14.30 -9.57
N ASN A 125 -20.20 -13.63 -10.61
CA ASN A 125 -20.09 -14.06 -12.00
C ASN A 125 -19.15 -13.18 -12.84
N VAL A 126 -18.24 -12.43 -12.19
CA VAL A 126 -17.26 -11.61 -12.91
C VAL A 126 -16.31 -12.50 -13.70
N PRO A 127 -15.91 -12.13 -14.94
CA PRO A 127 -14.92 -12.88 -15.69
C PRO A 127 -13.65 -13.09 -14.86
N THR A 128 -13.13 -14.32 -14.89
CA THR A 128 -11.85 -14.65 -14.26
C THR A 128 -10.69 -14.09 -15.06
N THR A 129 -9.54 -13.99 -14.41
CA THR A 129 -8.27 -13.66 -15.07
C THR A 129 -7.31 -14.80 -14.82
N SER A 130 -6.75 -15.34 -15.90
CA SER A 130 -5.77 -16.41 -15.85
C SER A 130 -4.41 -15.87 -15.39
N TYR A 131 -3.72 -16.65 -14.56
CA TYR A 131 -2.35 -16.37 -14.13
C TYR A 131 -1.55 -17.68 -14.16
N GLU A 132 -0.36 -17.66 -14.76
CA GLU A 132 0.53 -18.82 -14.79
C GLU A 132 1.43 -18.81 -13.54
N LEU A 133 1.26 -19.82 -12.69
CA LEU A 133 2.13 -20.03 -11.54
C LEU A 133 3.57 -20.39 -12.01
N PRO A 134 4.59 -20.21 -11.15
CA PRO A 134 5.97 -20.49 -11.55
C PRO A 134 6.25 -21.94 -11.98
N ASP A 135 5.43 -22.89 -11.55
CA ASP A 135 5.48 -24.29 -11.95
C ASP A 135 4.82 -24.56 -13.32
N GLY A 136 4.15 -23.57 -13.90
CA GLY A 136 3.41 -23.67 -15.15
C GLY A 136 1.93 -24.00 -14.99
N GLN A 137 1.43 -24.16 -13.75
CA GLN A 137 0.01 -24.34 -13.53
C GLN A 137 -0.74 -23.01 -13.73
N THR A 138 -1.75 -23.00 -14.59
CA THR A 138 -2.63 -21.83 -14.73
C THR A 138 -3.73 -21.85 -13.67
N ILE A 139 -3.91 -20.73 -13.00
CA ILE A 139 -5.00 -20.49 -12.04
C ILE A 139 -5.95 -19.42 -12.56
N GLU A 140 -7.23 -19.52 -12.19
CA GLU A 140 -8.27 -18.56 -12.57
C GLU A 140 -8.68 -17.72 -11.35
N VAL A 141 -8.40 -16.42 -11.41
CA VAL A 141 -8.72 -15.48 -10.32
C VAL A 141 -10.01 -14.72 -10.65
N GLY A 142 -11.10 -15.05 -9.96
CA GLY A 142 -12.41 -14.38 -10.07
C GLY A 142 -12.58 -13.23 -9.06
N ALA A 143 -13.67 -13.23 -8.30
CA ALA A 143 -14.08 -12.15 -7.40
C ALA A 143 -13.01 -11.66 -6.40
N ALA A 144 -12.07 -12.53 -5.98
CA ALA A 144 -10.97 -12.19 -5.08
C ALA A 144 -10.12 -11.01 -5.59
N ARG A 145 -10.00 -10.85 -6.91
CA ARG A 145 -9.22 -9.76 -7.53
C ARG A 145 -9.80 -8.37 -7.27
N PHE A 146 -11.08 -8.28 -6.92
CA PHE A 146 -11.76 -7.05 -6.50
C PHE A 146 -11.94 -6.98 -4.99
N LYS A 147 -12.29 -8.11 -4.36
CA LYS A 147 -12.50 -8.21 -2.91
C LYS A 147 -11.28 -7.80 -2.10
N ILE A 148 -10.09 -8.29 -2.50
CA ILE A 148 -8.86 -8.07 -1.74
C ILE A 148 -8.46 -6.59 -1.74
N PRO A 149 -8.37 -5.88 -2.89
CA PRO A 149 -8.13 -4.43 -2.89
C PRO A 149 -9.19 -3.62 -2.13
N ASP A 150 -10.46 -4.03 -2.18
CA ASP A 150 -11.55 -3.31 -1.50
C ASP A 150 -11.42 -3.36 0.03
N ILE A 151 -10.57 -4.23 0.61
CA ILE A 151 -10.22 -4.22 2.04
C ILE A 151 -9.64 -2.86 2.48
N LEU A 152 -8.96 -2.13 1.58
CA LEU A 152 -8.48 -0.78 1.87
C LEU A 152 -9.62 0.22 2.13
N PHE A 153 -10.80 -0.02 1.55
CA PHE A 153 -12.00 0.82 1.71
C PHE A 153 -12.93 0.25 2.79
N ASN A 154 -13.06 -1.08 2.84
CA ASN A 154 -13.88 -1.80 3.81
C ASN A 154 -13.05 -2.90 4.50
N PRO A 155 -12.38 -2.57 5.62
CA PRO A 155 -11.56 -3.51 6.40
C PRO A 155 -12.28 -4.80 6.82
N PHE A 156 -13.61 -4.75 7.01
CA PHE A 156 -14.41 -5.89 7.45
C PHE A 156 -14.43 -7.03 6.43
N LEU A 157 -14.16 -6.76 5.15
CA LEU A 157 -14.06 -7.79 4.11
C LEU A 157 -12.97 -8.82 4.42
N SER A 158 -11.93 -8.45 5.16
CA SER A 158 -10.86 -9.37 5.55
C SER A 158 -11.36 -10.54 6.40
N GLN A 159 -12.38 -10.33 7.24
CA GLN A 159 -12.96 -11.36 8.11
C GLN A 159 -13.71 -12.45 7.34
N THR A 160 -14.08 -12.16 6.10
CA THR A 160 -14.78 -13.11 5.22
C THR A 160 -13.81 -14.05 4.48
N ILE A 161 -12.50 -13.87 4.66
CA ILE A 161 -11.47 -14.70 4.04
C ILE A 161 -11.06 -15.80 5.03
N PRO A 162 -11.22 -17.10 4.69
CA PRO A 162 -10.85 -18.18 5.58
C PRO A 162 -9.36 -18.17 5.94
N GLY A 163 -9.05 -18.32 7.23
CA GLY A 163 -7.66 -18.39 7.71
C GLY A 163 -6.95 -17.04 7.84
N ILE A 164 -7.67 -15.92 7.72
CA ILE A 164 -7.21 -14.61 8.17
C ILE A 164 -7.74 -14.39 9.58
N ASP A 165 -6.84 -14.44 10.57
CA ASP A 165 -7.13 -13.93 11.90
C ASP A 165 -7.20 -12.40 11.76
N GLY A 166 -8.39 -11.83 11.95
CA GLY A 166 -8.59 -10.39 11.83
C GLY A 166 -7.59 -9.62 12.69
N PHE A 167 -7.26 -8.39 12.29
CA PHE A 167 -6.57 -7.49 13.20
C PHE A 167 -7.40 -7.35 14.49
N GLY A 168 -6.76 -7.38 15.66
CA GLY A 168 -7.43 -7.18 16.95
C GLY A 168 -8.37 -5.96 16.92
N ASP A 169 -9.44 -6.00 17.72
CA ASP A 169 -10.56 -5.04 17.69
C ASP A 169 -10.82 -4.38 16.32
N SER A 170 -11.21 -5.20 15.35
CA SER A 170 -11.52 -4.82 13.96
C SER A 170 -12.59 -3.71 13.85
N THR A 171 -13.26 -3.33 14.94
CA THR A 171 -14.20 -2.20 14.99
C THR A 171 -13.51 -0.84 14.90
N SER A 172 -12.20 -0.77 15.21
CA SER A 172 -11.44 0.49 15.22
C SER A 172 -10.80 0.85 13.88
N ILE A 173 -10.68 -0.13 12.97
CA ILE A 173 -9.96 0.06 11.71
C ILE A 173 -10.86 0.72 10.69
N ARG A 174 -10.37 1.82 10.12
CA ARG A 174 -11.13 2.66 9.18
C ARG A 174 -10.65 2.42 7.76
N GLY A 175 -11.58 2.51 6.82
CA GLY A 175 -11.28 2.56 5.40
C GLY A 175 -10.55 3.84 5.00
N LEU A 176 -9.88 3.78 3.86
CA LEU A 176 -9.06 4.86 3.31
C LEU A 176 -9.79 6.22 3.20
N PRO A 177 -11.04 6.30 2.71
CA PRO A 177 -11.75 7.58 2.61
C PRO A 177 -12.02 8.22 3.98
N ARG A 178 -12.41 7.40 4.97
CA ARG A 178 -12.63 7.86 6.35
C ARG A 178 -11.34 8.32 7.01
N MET A 179 -10.22 7.63 6.76
CA MET A 179 -8.91 8.07 7.24
C MET A 179 -8.53 9.45 6.67
N VAL A 180 -8.80 9.68 5.38
CA VAL A 180 -8.60 10.97 4.72
C VAL A 180 -9.42 12.07 5.38
N LEU A 181 -10.72 11.87 5.53
CA LEU A 181 -11.61 12.88 6.11
C LEU A 181 -11.31 13.12 7.59
N GLU A 182 -10.97 12.10 8.36
CA GLU A 182 -10.55 12.26 9.75
C GLU A 182 -9.27 13.10 9.86
N SER A 183 -8.25 12.80 9.05
CA SER A 183 -7.01 13.57 9.01
C SER A 183 -7.29 15.06 8.70
N VAL A 184 -8.16 15.33 7.72
CA VAL A 184 -8.57 16.69 7.35
C VAL A 184 -9.37 17.37 8.46
N ASN A 185 -10.27 16.66 9.13
CA ASN A 185 -11.10 17.20 10.21
C ASN A 185 -10.31 17.55 11.48
N ARG A 186 -9.15 16.91 11.69
CA ARG A 186 -8.22 17.26 12.76
C ARG A 186 -7.35 18.49 12.41
N CYS A 187 -7.39 18.97 11.18
CA CYS A 187 -6.71 20.17 10.73
C CYS A 187 -7.58 21.43 10.93
N ASP A 188 -6.93 22.59 10.93
CA ASP A 188 -7.61 23.88 11.07
C ASP A 188 -8.46 24.16 9.83
N VAL A 189 -9.61 24.83 10.00
CA VAL A 189 -10.66 24.95 8.96
C VAL A 189 -10.12 25.60 7.68
N ASP A 190 -9.20 26.55 7.83
CA ASP A 190 -8.66 27.35 6.72
C ASP A 190 -7.86 26.52 5.71
N ILE A 191 -7.19 25.46 6.16
CA ILE A 191 -6.36 24.61 5.30
C ILE A 191 -7.11 23.40 4.72
N ARG A 192 -8.31 23.07 5.25
CA ARG A 192 -9.04 21.84 4.84
C ARG A 192 -9.36 21.81 3.35
N LYS A 193 -9.76 22.95 2.78
CA LYS A 193 -10.09 23.07 1.35
C LYS A 193 -8.87 22.82 0.48
N GLU A 194 -7.72 23.37 0.86
CA GLU A 194 -6.46 23.18 0.15
C GLU A 194 -6.01 21.70 0.22
N LEU A 195 -6.08 21.10 1.41
CA LEU A 195 -5.73 19.70 1.63
C LEU A 195 -6.56 18.72 0.77
N LEU A 196 -7.89 18.92 0.72
CA LEU A 196 -8.78 18.09 -0.11
C LEU A 196 -8.52 18.26 -1.61
N SER A 197 -8.09 19.46 -2.04
CA SER A 197 -7.74 19.74 -3.43
C SER A 197 -6.35 19.22 -3.84
N SER A 198 -5.60 18.65 -2.90
CA SER A 198 -4.22 18.20 -3.10
C SER A 198 -3.90 16.97 -2.27
N ILE A 199 -4.62 15.87 -2.51
CA ILE A 199 -4.37 14.58 -1.89
C ILE A 199 -3.29 13.84 -2.70
N LEU A 200 -2.14 13.57 -2.11
CA LEU A 200 -1.03 12.83 -2.72
C LEU A 200 -1.10 11.36 -2.33
N LEU A 201 -1.30 10.49 -3.32
CA LEU A 201 -1.32 9.05 -3.14
C LEU A 201 0.05 8.46 -3.50
N SER A 202 0.66 7.75 -2.56
CA SER A 202 2.00 7.15 -2.68
C SER A 202 2.09 5.79 -1.98
N GLY A 203 3.25 5.13 -2.10
CA GLY A 203 3.49 3.79 -1.57
C GLY A 203 3.31 2.69 -2.61
N GLY A 204 3.77 1.47 -2.30
CA GLY A 204 3.69 0.34 -3.24
C GLY A 204 2.25 -0.01 -3.63
N SER A 205 1.36 -0.04 -2.64
CA SER A 205 -0.06 -0.38 -2.82
C SER A 205 -0.84 0.71 -3.56
N SER A 206 -0.30 1.94 -3.66
CA SER A 206 -0.91 2.99 -4.49
C SER A 206 -0.98 2.65 -5.99
N SER A 207 -0.19 1.67 -6.43
CA SER A 207 -0.14 1.25 -7.83
C SER A 207 -1.24 0.27 -8.21
N ILE A 208 -2.10 -0.14 -7.26
CA ILE A 208 -3.27 -0.96 -7.57
C ILE A 208 -4.19 -0.18 -8.51
N LEU A 209 -4.62 -0.85 -9.59
CA LEU A 209 -5.45 -0.24 -10.62
C LEU A 209 -6.75 0.33 -10.00
N GLN A 210 -7.09 1.56 -10.39
CA GLN A 210 -8.26 2.33 -9.96
C GLN A 210 -8.34 2.76 -8.50
N LEU A 211 -7.32 2.49 -7.68
CA LEU A 211 -7.31 2.97 -6.29
C LEU A 211 -7.49 4.50 -6.20
N LYS A 212 -6.80 5.24 -7.08
CA LYS A 212 -6.88 6.70 -7.17
C LYS A 212 -8.30 7.19 -7.43
N ASP A 213 -8.94 6.65 -8.47
CA ASP A 213 -10.24 7.14 -8.94
C ASP A 213 -11.36 6.79 -7.94
N ARG A 214 -11.31 5.57 -7.37
CA ARG A 214 -12.23 5.16 -6.30
C ARG A 214 -12.08 6.03 -5.05
N LEU A 215 -10.85 6.32 -4.63
CA LEU A 215 -10.60 7.19 -3.48
C LEU A 215 -11.08 8.62 -3.72
N GLU A 216 -10.83 9.18 -4.90
CA GLU A 216 -11.30 10.52 -5.26
C GLU A 216 -12.83 10.62 -5.21
N LYS A 217 -13.51 9.61 -5.77
CA LYS A 217 -14.97 9.52 -5.78
C LYS A 217 -15.56 9.43 -4.37
N GLU A 218 -15.12 8.49 -3.54
CA GLU A 218 -15.68 8.31 -2.20
C GLU A 218 -15.40 9.50 -1.27
N VAL A 219 -14.19 10.07 -1.35
CA VAL A 219 -13.88 11.26 -0.55
C VAL A 219 -14.74 12.44 -1.01
N LEU A 220 -15.02 12.58 -2.31
CA LEU A 220 -15.91 13.63 -2.82
C LEU A 220 -17.36 13.45 -2.34
N GLU A 221 -17.88 12.21 -2.36
CA GLU A 221 -19.24 11.88 -1.91
C GLU A 221 -19.44 12.16 -0.41
N GLU A 222 -18.43 11.91 0.42
CA GLU A 222 -18.46 12.16 1.87
C GLU A 222 -18.00 13.59 2.27
N SER A 223 -17.52 14.40 1.31
CA SER A 223 -17.06 15.76 1.60
C SER A 223 -18.20 16.78 1.66
N PRO A 224 -18.04 17.91 2.39
CA PRO A 224 -19.05 18.98 2.43
C PRO A 224 -19.38 19.54 1.03
N GLN A 225 -20.64 19.92 0.81
CA GLN A 225 -21.08 20.57 -0.42
C GLN A 225 -20.19 21.79 -0.71
N ASN A 226 -19.54 21.82 -1.89
CA ASN A 226 -18.52 22.78 -2.37
C ASN A 226 -17.04 22.42 -2.14
N ALA A 227 -16.71 21.25 -1.57
CA ALA A 227 -15.33 20.78 -1.53
C ALA A 227 -14.85 20.36 -2.93
N ARG A 228 -13.66 20.80 -3.34
CA ARG A 228 -12.97 20.29 -4.52
C ARG A 228 -12.00 19.20 -4.08
N VAL A 229 -12.33 17.95 -4.35
CA VAL A 229 -11.47 16.80 -4.06
C VAL A 229 -10.61 16.50 -5.28
N LYS A 230 -9.30 16.32 -5.10
CA LYS A 230 -8.39 15.89 -6.17
C LYS A 230 -7.31 14.98 -5.61
N VAL A 231 -7.26 13.76 -6.13
CA VAL A 231 -6.22 12.78 -5.82
C VAL A 231 -5.16 12.81 -6.92
N LEU A 232 -3.91 12.93 -6.49
CA LEU A 232 -2.73 13.04 -7.33
C LEU A 232 -1.85 11.83 -7.05
N ALA A 233 -1.37 11.19 -8.10
CA ALA A 233 -0.39 10.13 -8.03
C ALA A 233 0.58 10.32 -9.20
N SER A 234 1.88 10.07 -9.01
CA SER A 234 2.82 10.06 -10.16
C SER A 234 2.35 9.01 -11.17
N GLY A 235 2.46 9.28 -12.47
CA GLY A 235 2.15 8.31 -13.52
C GLY A 235 3.10 7.10 -13.51
N ASN A 236 4.33 7.28 -13.03
CA ASN A 236 5.34 6.25 -12.96
C ASN A 236 5.23 5.45 -11.64
N SER A 237 4.97 4.16 -11.72
CA SER A 237 4.86 3.27 -10.55
C SER A 237 6.15 3.21 -9.73
N THR A 238 7.31 3.35 -10.37
CA THR A 238 8.61 3.41 -9.71
C THR A 238 8.73 4.65 -8.84
N GLU A 239 8.33 5.81 -9.35
CA GLU A 239 8.32 7.06 -8.59
C GLU A 239 7.34 6.99 -7.41
N ARG A 240 6.17 6.36 -7.57
CA ARG A 240 5.23 6.17 -6.47
C ARG A 240 5.81 5.31 -5.34
N ARG A 241 6.57 4.27 -5.69
CA ARG A 241 7.25 3.37 -4.75
C ARG A 241 8.42 4.04 -4.05
N PHE A 242 9.17 4.89 -4.74
CA PHE A 242 10.39 5.52 -4.24
C PHE A 242 10.24 7.02 -3.94
N SER A 243 9.00 7.53 -3.83
CA SER A 243 8.71 8.96 -3.66
C SER A 243 9.42 9.56 -2.45
N VAL A 244 9.47 8.82 -1.34
CA VAL A 244 10.14 9.23 -0.10
C VAL A 244 11.65 9.38 -0.33
N TRP A 245 12.26 8.48 -1.11
CA TRP A 245 13.69 8.52 -1.41
C TRP A 245 14.02 9.65 -2.38
N ILE A 246 13.18 9.85 -3.40
CA ILE A 246 13.27 11.01 -4.32
C ILE A 246 13.17 12.32 -3.52
N GLY A 247 12.20 12.43 -2.62
CA GLY A 247 12.04 13.58 -1.76
C GLY A 247 13.22 13.81 -0.82
N GLY A 248 13.82 12.73 -0.30
CA GLY A 248 15.06 12.79 0.48
C GLY A 248 16.24 13.33 -0.32
N SER A 249 16.40 12.88 -1.56
CA SER A 249 17.43 13.37 -2.50
C SER A 249 17.26 14.88 -2.79
N ILE A 250 16.01 15.31 -3.03
CA ILE A 250 15.69 16.73 -3.23
C ILE A 250 16.02 17.53 -1.96
N LEU A 251 15.54 17.11 -0.79
CA LEU A 251 15.76 17.81 0.47
C LEU A 251 17.26 17.93 0.80
N ALA A 252 18.04 16.87 0.57
CA ALA A 252 19.49 16.88 0.79
C ALA A 252 20.24 17.81 -0.19
N SER A 253 19.67 18.08 -1.37
CA SER A 253 20.27 18.96 -2.38
C SER A 253 19.93 20.44 -2.17
N LEU A 254 18.96 20.76 -1.31
CA LEU A 254 18.51 22.14 -1.06
C LEU A 254 19.32 22.78 0.07
N GLY A 255 20.10 23.82 -0.26
CA GLY A 255 20.95 24.55 0.69
C GLY A 255 20.21 25.14 1.90
N SER A 256 18.93 25.45 1.76
CA SER A 256 18.09 25.96 2.87
C SER A 256 17.94 24.96 4.03
N PHE A 257 18.10 23.65 3.78
CA PHE A 257 17.97 22.61 4.78
C PHE A 257 19.31 22.23 5.44
N GLN A 258 20.44 22.75 4.95
CA GLN A 258 21.77 22.47 5.54
C GLN A 258 21.89 22.94 6.98
N GLN A 259 21.15 23.99 7.35
CA GLN A 259 21.14 24.53 8.71
C GLN A 259 20.52 23.55 9.73
N MET A 260 19.69 22.62 9.24
CA MET A 260 19.09 21.56 10.04
C MET A 260 19.94 20.27 10.07
N TRP A 261 21.09 20.24 9.40
CA TRP A 261 21.97 19.08 9.46
C TRP A 261 22.65 18.98 10.81
N PHE A 262 22.86 17.75 11.26
CA PHE A 262 23.47 17.48 12.55
C PHE A 262 24.84 16.85 12.33
N SER A 263 25.89 17.56 12.70
CA SER A 263 27.26 17.04 12.58
C SER A 263 27.61 16.10 13.73
N LYS A 264 28.61 15.25 13.52
CA LYS A 264 29.14 14.37 14.58
C LYS A 264 29.64 15.16 15.80
N ALA A 265 30.33 16.28 15.57
CA ALA A 265 30.86 17.12 16.66
C ALA A 265 29.74 17.74 17.52
N GLU A 266 28.66 18.23 16.88
CA GLU A 266 27.50 18.76 17.60
C GLU A 266 26.81 17.68 18.45
N TYR A 267 26.80 16.43 17.99
CA TYR A 267 26.26 15.30 18.75
C TYR A 267 27.10 14.91 19.94
N GLU A 268 28.42 14.88 19.79
CA GLU A 268 29.33 14.58 20.88
C GLU A 268 29.28 15.65 21.98
N GLU A 269 29.04 16.92 21.60
CA GLU A 269 28.96 18.04 22.55
C GLU A 269 27.61 18.15 23.26
N HIS A 270 26.49 18.07 22.52
CA HIS A 270 25.16 18.38 23.05
C HIS A 270 24.27 17.15 23.28
N GLY A 271 24.67 16.00 22.78
CA GLY A 271 23.94 14.74 22.92
C GLY A 271 22.55 14.72 22.28
N VAL A 272 21.75 13.73 22.68
CA VAL A 272 20.43 13.44 22.09
C VAL A 272 19.42 14.58 22.30
N SER A 273 19.52 15.32 23.39
CA SER A 273 18.59 16.42 23.73
C SER A 273 18.56 17.53 22.69
N TYR A 274 19.64 17.73 21.95
CA TYR A 274 19.74 18.82 20.98
C TYR A 274 19.11 18.48 19.61
N ILE A 275 18.90 17.20 19.32
CA ILE A 275 18.30 16.74 18.06
C ILE A 275 16.88 17.29 17.91
N GLN A 276 16.04 17.16 18.95
CA GLN A 276 14.65 17.65 18.92
C GLN A 276 14.56 19.17 18.78
N ARG A 277 15.61 19.91 19.17
CA ARG A 277 15.65 21.36 19.10
C ARG A 277 16.08 21.87 17.72
N LYS A 278 16.99 21.16 17.05
CA LYS A 278 17.55 21.55 15.74
C LYS A 278 16.74 20.99 14.56
N CYS A 279 16.09 19.85 14.73
CA CYS A 279 15.33 19.15 13.69
C CYS A 279 13.91 18.80 14.21
N PRO A 280 13.00 19.78 14.31
CA PRO A 280 11.63 19.57 14.78
C PRO A 280 10.74 18.78 13.81
#